data_AF-A0A7J3U9X7-F1
#
_entry.id   AF-A0A7J3U9X7-F1
#
_cell.length_a   1.000
_cell.length_b   1.000
_cell.length_c   1.000
_cell.angle_alpha   90.00
_cell.angle_beta   90.00
_cell.angle_gamma   90.00
#
_symmetry.space_group_name_H-M   'P 1'
#
loop_
_entity.id
_entity.type
_entity.pdbx_description
1 polymer ?
#
loop_
_entity_poly.entity_id
_entity_poly.type
_entity_poly.pdbx_seq_one_letter_code
_entity_poly.pdbx_strand_id
1 'polypeptide(L)' 'MMLMNILLGVGNEINGDDGIGVWIARNFSRDGWRSIDCFTAPENYTS' A
#
# COMPACT_ATOMS: atom_id res chain seq x y z
N MET A 1 14.46 -17.43 -9.23
CA MET A 1 14.10 -16.12 -8.65
C MET A 1 12.60 -16.19 -8.36
N MET A 2 12.17 -16.12 -7.10
CA MET A 2 10.73 -16.05 -6.83
C MET A 2 10.26 -14.64 -7.20
N LEU A 3 9.21 -14.52 -8.01
CA LEU A 3 8.58 -13.23 -8.26
C LEU A 3 7.95 -12.72 -6.95
N MET A 4 8.27 -11.49 -6.59
CA MET A 4 7.66 -10.77 -5.49
C MET A 4 6.55 -9.89 -6.05
N ASN A 5 5.33 -10.04 -5.54
CA ASN A 5 4.23 -9.13 -5.86
C ASN A 5 4.30 -7.91 -4.94
N ILE A 6 3.84 -6.76 -5.43
CA ILE A 6 3.80 -5.52 -4.66
C ILE A 6 2.35 -5.04 -4.58
N LEU A 7 1.91 -4.67 -3.38
CA LEU A 7 0.67 -3.94 -3.14
C LEU A 7 1.02 -2.54 -2.62
N LEU A 8 0.54 -1.52 -3.33
CA LEU A 8 0.67 -0.12 -2.92
C LEU A 8 -0.69 0.38 -2.44
N GLY A 9 -0.80 0.68 -1.16
CA GLY A 9 -1.98 1.33 -0.59
C GLY A 9 -1.84 2.84 -0.66
N VAL A 10 -2.75 3.49 -1.36
CA VAL A 10 -2.78 4.95 -1.51
C VAL A 10 -4.07 5.48 -0.90
N GLY A 11 -3.98 6.62 -0.22
CA GLY A 11 -5.13 7.25 0.42
C GLY A 11 -4.77 8.35 1.42
N ASN A 12 -5.78 9.11 1.83
CA ASN A 12 -5.70 10.11 2.88
C ASN A 12 -6.66 9.76 4.03
N GLU A 13 -6.11 9.32 5.17
CA GLU A 13 -6.90 8.92 6.35
C GLU A 13 -7.73 10.06 6.97
N ILE A 14 -7.42 11.33 6.64
CA ILE A 14 -8.17 12.51 7.13
C ILE A 14 -9.35 12.84 6.18
N ASN A 15 -9.42 12.21 5.01
CA ASN A 15 -10.44 12.46 3.99
C ASN A 15 -11.50 11.34 3.95
N GLY A 16 -11.86 10.80 5.11
CA GLY A 16 -12.87 9.76 5.26
C GLY A 16 -12.47 8.45 4.58
N ASP A 17 -13.35 7.92 3.73
CA ASP A 17 -13.18 6.61 3.08
C ASP A 17 -11.98 6.57 2.11
N ASP A 18 -11.42 7.72 1.75
CA ASP A 18 -10.18 7.83 0.98
C ASP A 18 -8.99 7.14 1.68
N GLY A 19 -9.06 6.93 3.00
CA GLY A 19 -8.05 6.17 3.76
C GLY A 19 -8.08 4.65 3.59
N ILE A 20 -9.04 4.09 2.85
CA ILE A 20 -9.22 2.62 2.79
C ILE A 20 -8.00 1.90 2.19
N GLY A 21 -7.34 2.49 1.20
CA GLY A 21 -6.14 1.91 0.59
C GLY A 21 -4.97 1.80 1.57
N VAL A 22 -4.79 2.81 2.42
CA VAL A 22 -3.81 2.83 3.51
C VAL A 22 -4.12 1.75 4.54
N TRP A 23 -5.39 1.63 4.95
CA TRP A 23 -5.81 0.58 5.88
C TRP A 23 -5.56 -0.82 5.31
N ILE A 24 -5.90 -1.07 4.04
CA ILE A 24 -5.64 -2.36 3.37
C ILE A 24 -4.14 -2.65 3.38
N ALA A 25 -3.28 -1.70 2.99
CA ALA A 25 -1.85 -1.94 2.93
C ALA A 25 -1.23 -2.27 4.29
N ARG A 26 -1.73 -1.70 5.38
CA ARG A 26 -1.28 -2.00 6.75
C ARG A 26 -1.74 -3.37 7.25
N ASN A 27 -2.88 -3.87 6.76
CA ASN A 27 -3.50 -5.11 7.26
C ASN A 27 -3.30 -6.32 6.32
N PHE A 28 -2.90 -6.09 5.06
CA PHE A 28 -2.64 -7.15 4.11
C PHE A 28 -1.31 -7.85 4.38
N SER A 29 -1.34 -9.18 4.55
CA SER A 29 -0.16 -10.02 4.65
C SER A 29 -0.37 -11.32 3.91
N ARG A 30 0.57 -11.66 3.02
CA ARG A 30 0.57 -12.89 2.24
C ARG A 30 1.99 -13.23 1.78
N ASP A 31 2.33 -14.51 1.80
CA ASP A 31 3.62 -14.98 1.30
C ASP A 31 3.85 -14.56 -0.16
N GLY A 32 5.05 -14.05 -0.45
CA GLY A 32 5.43 -13.55 -1.77
C GLY A 32 4.88 -12.16 -2.10
N TRP A 33 4.29 -11.45 -1.13
CA TRP A 33 3.84 -10.07 -1.30
C TRP A 33 4.60 -9.11 -0.40
N ARG A 34 4.91 -7.94 -0.94
CA ARG A 34 5.33 -6.76 -0.19
C ARG A 34 4.22 -5.72 -0.23
N SER A 35 3.66 -5.40 0.93
CA SER A 35 2.66 -4.34 1.08
C SER A 35 3.32 -3.04 1.53
N ILE A 36 2.93 -1.91 0.93
CA ILE A 36 3.51 -0.58 1.21
C ILE A 36 2.37 0.42 1.37
N ASP A 37 2.34 1.10 2.52
CA ASP A 37 1.52 2.28 2.76
C ASP A 37 2.22 3.50 2.14
N CYS A 38 1.59 4.06 1.12
CA CYS A 38 2.12 5.18 0.33
C CYS A 38 1.52 6.53 0.70
N PHE A 39 0.63 6.60 1.70
CA PHE A 39 -0.17 7.79 1.97
C PHE A 39 -0.78 8.35 0.67
N THR A 40 -0.59 9.64 0.38
CA THR A 40 -1.17 10.32 -0.78
C THR A 40 -0.31 10.28 -2.05
N ALA A 41 0.93 9.79 -1.99
CA ALA A 41 1.91 9.96 -3.07
C ALA A 41 2.77 8.69 -3.27
N PRO A 42 2.27 7.70 -4.05
CA PRO A 42 2.98 6.45 -4.31
C PRO A 42 4.32 6.60 -5.04
N GLU A 43 4.50 7.67 -5.82
CA GLU A 43 5.73 7.97 -6.55
C GLU A 43 6.95 8.09 -5.63
N ASN A 44 6.76 8.45 -4.35
CA ASN A 44 7.84 8.52 -3.35
C ASN A 44 8.36 7.15 -2.92
N TYR A 45 7.73 6.06 -3.36
CA TYR A 45 8.03 4.68 -2.95
C TYR A 45 8.44 3.79 -4.13
N THR A 46 8.41 4.31 -5.35
CA THR A 46 8.81 3.60 -6.57
C THR A 46 10.05 4.29 -7.16
N SER A 47 11.18 3.59 -7.22
CA SER A 47 12.43 4.05 -7.85
C SER A 47 13.00 2.97 -8.76
#